data_AF-C6H5Y2-F1
#
_entry.id   AF-C6H5Y2-F1
#
_cell.length_a   1.000
_cell.length_b   1.000
_cell.length_c   1.000
_cell.angle_alpha   90.00
_cell.angle_beta   90.00
_cell.angle_gamma   90.00
#
_symmetry.space_group_name_H-M   'P 1'
#
loop_
_entity.id
_entity.type
_entity.pdbx_description
1 polymer ?
#
loop_
_entity_poly.entity_id
_entity_poly.type
_entity_poly.pdbx_seq_one_letter_code
_entity_poly.pdbx_strand_id
1 'polypeptide(L)'
;MEAPKLSSATTQTRTQTHRRRLNREERKDILVLRRLGYTYQAIAEHLHVSHRAVQYTCESNTCDPKKRPGRNSKLSTKQVDDIEAFLAASKENRKMSYKKIIEVLGLDVKQDCLRRALQKRGYTRQATSMPNFRSSKRSDLVSFVGLPGLGDM
;
A
#
# COMPACT_ATOMS: atom_id res chain seq x y z
N MET A 1 -35.26 30.27 49.38
CA MET A 1 -34.97 30.60 47.98
C MET A 1 -33.61 30.01 47.66
N GLU A 2 -33.54 28.81 47.08
CA GLU A 2 -32.29 28.33 46.50
C GLU A 2 -32.61 27.43 45.32
N ALA A 3 -32.20 27.86 44.12
CA ALA A 3 -32.44 27.19 42.86
C ALA A 3 -31.16 26.45 42.42
N PRO A 4 -31.26 25.20 41.92
CA PRO A 4 -30.10 24.43 41.49
C PRO A 4 -29.55 24.94 40.15
N LYS A 5 -28.25 25.26 40.10
CA LYS A 5 -27.53 25.55 38.86
C LYS A 5 -27.10 24.25 38.19
N LEU A 6 -27.92 23.72 37.27
CA LEU A 6 -27.46 22.73 36.30
C LEU A 6 -26.59 23.43 35.24
N SER A 7 -25.28 23.17 35.26
CA SER A 7 -24.36 23.52 34.18
C SER A 7 -24.05 22.26 33.37
N SER A 8 -24.84 22.01 32.31
CA SER A 8 -24.56 20.95 31.35
C SER A 8 -23.55 21.43 30.30
N ALA A 9 -22.27 21.28 30.63
CA ALA A 9 -21.20 21.37 29.63
C ALA A 9 -21.35 20.22 28.62
N THR A 10 -21.92 20.51 27.46
CA THR A 10 -22.04 19.56 26.35
C THR A 10 -20.70 19.53 25.61
N THR A 11 -19.89 18.51 25.89
CA THR A 11 -18.69 18.18 25.12
C THR A 11 -19.11 17.66 23.74
N GLN A 12 -19.28 18.55 22.77
CA GLN A 12 -19.55 18.17 21.38
C GLN A 12 -18.30 17.54 20.76
N THR A 13 -18.30 16.21 20.64
CA THR A 13 -17.33 15.48 19.83
C THR A 13 -17.55 15.80 18.35
N ARG A 14 -16.81 16.76 17.80
CA ARG A 14 -16.79 17.03 16.35
C ARG A 14 -16.28 15.79 15.63
N THR A 15 -17.20 15.00 15.08
CA THR A 15 -16.88 13.98 14.09
C THR A 15 -16.32 14.68 12.85
N GLN A 16 -15.00 14.56 12.65
CA GLN A 16 -14.32 15.22 11.56
C GLN A 16 -14.71 14.52 10.26
N THR A 17 -15.75 15.04 9.58
CA THR A 17 -16.17 14.53 8.27
C THR A 17 -15.03 14.76 7.28
N HIS A 18 -14.42 13.67 6.84
CA HIS A 18 -13.32 13.71 5.88
C HIS A 18 -13.83 14.35 4.58
N ARG A 19 -13.36 15.56 4.26
CA ARG A 19 -13.81 16.31 3.07
C ARG A 19 -13.54 15.50 1.80
N ARG A 20 -14.55 15.44 0.93
CA ARG A 20 -14.46 14.84 -0.41
C ARG A 20 -13.33 15.50 -1.20
N ARG A 21 -12.53 14.70 -1.92
CA ARG A 21 -11.55 15.22 -2.87
C ARG A 21 -12.26 15.61 -4.17
N LEU A 22 -11.79 16.66 -4.81
CA LEU A 22 -12.27 17.03 -6.15
C LEU A 22 -11.89 15.95 -7.16
N ASN A 23 -12.83 15.65 -8.05
CA ASN A 23 -12.60 14.78 -9.20
C ASN A 23 -11.74 15.49 -10.24
N ARG A 24 -11.18 14.70 -11.16
CA ARG A 24 -10.39 15.23 -12.27
C ARG A 24 -11.20 16.21 -13.13
N GLU A 25 -12.44 15.86 -13.45
CA GLU A 25 -13.36 16.65 -14.27
C GLU A 25 -13.71 17.98 -13.61
N GLU A 26 -14.14 17.96 -12.34
CA GLU A 26 -14.41 19.18 -11.56
C GLU A 26 -13.21 20.15 -11.58
N ARG A 27 -11.98 19.62 -11.50
CA ARG A 27 -10.77 20.46 -11.59
C ARG A 27 -10.54 21.00 -12.99
N LYS A 28 -10.92 20.30 -14.06
CA LYS A 28 -10.91 20.85 -15.43
C LYS A 28 -11.91 21.99 -15.55
N ASP A 29 -13.14 21.78 -15.07
CA ASP A 29 -14.21 22.77 -15.18
C ASP A 29 -13.85 24.06 -14.42
N ILE A 30 -13.27 23.93 -13.22
CA ILE A 30 -12.73 25.08 -12.46
C ILE A 30 -11.71 25.86 -13.30
N LEU A 31 -10.77 25.17 -13.95
CA LEU A 31 -9.73 25.83 -14.76
C LEU A 31 -10.31 26.47 -16.03
N VAL A 32 -11.29 25.83 -16.67
CA VAL A 32 -12.00 26.38 -17.84
C VAL A 32 -12.77 27.64 -17.44
N LEU A 33 -13.58 27.58 -16.38
CA LEU A 33 -14.33 28.73 -15.88
C LEU A 33 -13.38 29.85 -15.44
N ARG A 34 -12.23 29.51 -14.86
CA ARG A 34 -11.23 30.52 -14.51
C ARG A 34 -10.64 31.21 -15.74
N ARG A 35 -10.37 30.46 -16.83
CA ARG A 35 -9.90 31.02 -18.12
C ARG A 35 -10.96 31.90 -18.79
N LEU A 36 -12.24 31.59 -18.60
CA LEU A 36 -13.37 32.39 -19.07
C LEU A 36 -13.61 33.67 -18.23
N GLY A 37 -12.84 33.88 -17.16
CA GLY A 37 -12.90 35.11 -16.35
C GLY A 37 -13.85 35.07 -15.16
N TYR A 38 -14.43 33.91 -14.83
CA TYR A 38 -15.30 33.80 -13.65
C TYR A 38 -14.51 33.99 -12.34
N THR A 39 -15.20 34.57 -11.34
CA THR A 39 -14.67 34.74 -9.99
C THR A 39 -14.67 33.42 -9.23
N TYR A 40 -13.82 33.30 -8.21
CA TYR A 40 -13.75 32.06 -7.40
C TYR A 40 -15.06 31.73 -6.69
N GLN A 41 -15.80 32.76 -6.26
CA GLN A 41 -17.10 32.59 -5.63
C GLN A 41 -18.14 32.05 -6.62
N ALA A 42 -18.23 32.62 -7.82
CA ALA A 42 -19.16 32.15 -8.85
C ALA A 42 -18.89 30.69 -9.25
N ILE A 43 -17.61 30.31 -9.37
CA ILE A 43 -17.20 28.93 -9.69
C ILE A 43 -17.58 27.98 -8.54
N ALA A 44 -17.35 28.39 -7.30
CA ALA A 44 -17.65 27.60 -6.11
C ALA A 44 -19.16 27.31 -5.99
N GLU A 45 -19.99 28.33 -6.25
CA GLU A 45 -21.45 28.22 -6.26
C GLU A 45 -21.93 27.34 -7.41
N HIS A 46 -21.40 27.53 -8.62
CA HIS A 46 -21.80 26.79 -9.81
C HIS A 46 -21.47 25.28 -9.75
N LEU A 47 -20.31 24.93 -9.20
CA LEU A 47 -19.85 23.53 -9.09
C LEU A 47 -20.16 22.90 -7.72
N HIS A 48 -20.77 23.64 -6.80
CA HIS A 48 -21.03 23.22 -5.42
C HIS A 48 -19.78 22.72 -4.68
N VAL A 49 -18.65 23.43 -4.88
CA VAL A 49 -17.35 23.11 -4.27
C VAL A 49 -16.93 24.22 -3.31
N SER A 50 -16.07 23.91 -2.34
CA SER A 50 -15.58 24.94 -1.43
C SER A 50 -14.71 25.97 -2.15
N HIS A 51 -14.83 27.25 -1.77
CA HIS A 51 -13.98 28.34 -2.28
C HIS A 51 -12.47 28.01 -2.20
N ARG A 52 -12.01 27.42 -1.09
CA ARG A 52 -10.61 26.98 -0.94
C ARG A 52 -10.19 25.93 -1.97
N ALA A 53 -11.09 25.05 -2.39
CA ALA A 53 -10.79 24.03 -3.39
C ALA A 53 -10.65 24.65 -4.79
N VAL A 54 -11.46 25.67 -5.11
CA VAL A 54 -11.32 26.49 -6.32
C VAL A 54 -9.97 27.21 -6.32
N GLN A 55 -9.66 27.94 -5.24
CA GLN A 55 -8.40 28.65 -5.08
C GLN A 55 -7.20 27.72 -5.26
N TYR A 56 -7.15 26.60 -4.52
CA TYR A 56 -6.06 25.63 -4.62
C TYR A 56 -5.91 25.05 -6.04
N THR A 57 -7.02 24.79 -6.73
CA THR A 57 -6.99 24.27 -8.10
C THR A 57 -6.45 25.31 -9.08
N CYS A 58 -6.81 26.58 -8.91
CA CYS A 58 -6.27 27.68 -9.71
C CYS A 58 -4.77 27.89 -9.44
N GLU A 59 -4.34 27.89 -8.18
CA GLU A 59 -2.93 28.06 -7.79
C GLU A 59 -2.06 26.88 -8.27
N SER A 60 -2.55 25.65 -8.14
CA SER A 60 -1.83 24.47 -8.62
C SER A 60 -1.82 24.32 -10.13
N ASN A 61 -2.71 25.03 -10.84
CA ASN A 61 -2.90 25.05 -12.30
C ASN A 61 -2.80 23.66 -12.96
N THR A 62 -3.22 22.62 -12.23
CA THR A 62 -3.12 21.22 -12.63
C THR A 62 -4.45 20.53 -12.37
N CYS A 63 -4.96 19.89 -13.40
CA CYS A 63 -6.16 19.08 -13.30
C CYS A 63 -5.89 17.79 -12.49
N ASP A 64 -4.71 17.19 -12.67
CA ASP A 64 -4.41 15.91 -12.04
C ASP A 64 -4.16 16.05 -10.53
N PRO A 65 -4.84 15.25 -9.69
CA PRO A 65 -4.64 15.30 -8.25
C PRO A 65 -3.22 14.84 -7.90
N LYS A 66 -2.57 15.56 -6.98
CA LYS A 66 -1.23 15.20 -6.49
C LYS A 66 -1.26 13.81 -5.85
N LYS A 67 -0.50 12.87 -6.42
CA LYS A 67 -0.31 11.53 -5.84
C LYS A 67 0.38 11.67 -4.49
N ARG A 68 -0.21 11.07 -3.45
CA ARG A 68 0.44 11.04 -2.13
C ARG A 68 1.73 10.23 -2.25
N PRO A 69 2.85 10.71 -1.66
CA PRO A 69 4.02 9.86 -1.55
C PRO A 69 3.65 8.57 -0.82
N GLY A 70 4.19 7.45 -1.30
CA GLY A 70 4.05 6.17 -0.63
C GLY A 70 4.75 6.19 0.73
N ARG A 71 4.54 5.13 1.52
CA ARG A 71 5.25 4.95 2.78
C ARG A 71 6.76 4.80 2.52
N ASN A 72 7.57 5.50 3.31
CA ASN A 72 9.02 5.37 3.25
C ASN A 72 9.46 3.94 3.58
N SER A 73 10.54 3.49 2.93
CA SER A 73 11.18 2.22 3.27
C SER A 73 11.70 2.25 4.70
N LYS A 74 11.64 1.12 5.41
CA LYS A 74 12.27 0.96 6.73
C LYS A 74 13.80 0.95 6.64
N LEU A 75 14.34 0.52 5.50
CA LEU A 75 15.77 0.51 5.24
C LEU A 75 16.16 1.77 4.47
N SER A 76 17.14 2.50 4.99
CA SER A 76 17.81 3.61 4.32
C SER A 76 18.58 3.12 3.10
N THR A 77 18.82 3.99 2.12
CA THR A 77 19.65 3.67 0.95
C THR A 77 21.05 3.23 1.37
N LYS A 78 21.66 3.94 2.33
CA LYS A 78 22.99 3.62 2.88
C LYS A 78 23.05 2.22 3.49
N GLN A 79 22.06 1.87 4.30
CA GLN A 79 21.98 0.54 4.92
C GLN A 79 21.87 -0.57 3.87
N VAL A 80 21.15 -0.32 2.77
CA VAL A 80 21.07 -1.26 1.66
C VAL A 80 22.42 -1.38 0.95
N ASP A 81 23.15 -0.28 0.77
CA ASP A 81 24.49 -0.30 0.18
C ASP A 81 25.49 -1.07 1.07
N ASP A 82 25.40 -0.93 2.41
CA ASP A 82 26.21 -1.70 3.36
C ASP A 82 25.91 -3.20 3.30
N ILE A 83 24.63 -3.56 3.18
CA ILE A 83 24.20 -4.96 2.95
C ILE A 83 24.77 -5.49 1.63
N GLU A 84 24.73 -4.68 0.56
CA GLU A 84 25.26 -5.06 -0.74
C GLU A 84 26.79 -5.27 -0.68
N ALA A 85 27.53 -4.39 0.01
CA ALA A 85 28.96 -4.55 0.25
C ALA A 85 29.25 -5.85 1.03
N PHE A 86 28.47 -6.15 2.08
CA PHE A 86 28.59 -7.37 2.85
C PHE A 86 28.31 -8.64 2.01
N LEU A 87 27.30 -8.60 1.14
CA LEU A 87 27.00 -9.68 0.20
C LEU A 87 28.05 -9.82 -0.92
N ALA A 88 28.69 -8.71 -1.32
CA ALA A 88 29.73 -8.72 -2.33
C ALA A 88 31.05 -9.30 -1.79
N ALA A 89 31.36 -9.07 -0.51
CA ALA A 89 32.61 -9.44 0.13
C ALA A 89 32.92 -10.94 0.13
N SER A 90 31.91 -11.82 0.18
CA SER A 90 32.13 -13.28 0.17
C SER A 90 30.99 -14.06 -0.49
N LYS A 91 31.33 -15.14 -1.19
CA LYS A 91 30.34 -16.09 -1.76
C LYS A 91 29.53 -16.80 -0.66
N GLU A 92 30.08 -16.95 0.54
CA GLU A 92 29.40 -17.55 1.68
C GLU A 92 28.32 -16.62 2.26
N ASN A 93 28.61 -15.31 2.32
CA ASN A 93 27.64 -14.27 2.69
C ASN A 93 26.43 -14.27 1.74
N ARG A 94 26.66 -14.55 0.45
CA ARG A 94 25.59 -14.73 -0.55
C ARG A 94 24.77 -16.00 -0.40
N LYS A 95 25.18 -16.96 0.42
CA LYS A 95 24.38 -18.16 0.74
C LYS A 95 23.66 -18.04 2.09
N MET A 96 24.12 -17.16 2.97
CA MET A 96 23.51 -16.93 4.29
C MET A 96 22.03 -16.54 4.23
N SER A 97 21.25 -16.94 5.24
CA SER A 97 19.84 -16.57 5.34
C SER A 97 19.68 -15.09 5.69
N TYR A 98 18.56 -14.49 5.29
CA TYR A 98 18.29 -13.07 5.58
C TYR A 98 18.22 -12.77 7.08
N LYS A 99 17.71 -13.71 7.90
CA LYS A 99 17.74 -13.54 9.37
C LYS A 99 19.16 -13.40 9.88
N LYS A 100 20.08 -14.22 9.38
CA LYS A 100 21.48 -14.17 9.81
C LYS A 100 22.18 -12.88 9.38
N ILE A 101 21.88 -12.40 8.18
CA ILE A 101 22.41 -11.12 7.69
C ILE A 101 21.91 -9.96 8.55
N ILE A 102 20.64 -9.99 8.97
CA ILE A 102 20.03 -8.98 9.86
C ILE A 102 20.72 -8.98 11.22
N GLU A 103 20.98 -10.15 11.81
CA GLU A 103 21.71 -10.29 13.08
C GLU A 103 23.14 -9.76 12.97
N VAL A 104 23.88 -10.15 11.92
CA VAL A 104 25.30 -9.76 11.74
C VAL A 104 25.44 -8.24 11.54
N LEU A 105 24.49 -7.62 10.82
CA LEU A 105 24.50 -6.18 10.57
C LEU A 105 23.76 -5.37 11.67
N GLY A 106 23.22 -6.03 12.70
CA GLY A 106 22.51 -5.38 13.80
C GLY A 106 21.27 -4.59 13.35
N LEU A 107 20.59 -5.02 12.29
CA LEU A 107 19.45 -4.29 11.73
C LEU A 107 18.16 -4.68 12.47
N ASP A 108 17.38 -3.70 12.94
CA ASP A 108 16.04 -3.96 13.51
C ASP A 108 14.97 -3.99 12.41
N VAL A 109 15.10 -4.92 11.47
CA VAL A 109 14.14 -5.09 10.37
C VAL A 109 13.69 -6.54 10.23
N LYS A 110 12.45 -6.71 9.76
CA LYS A 110 11.93 -8.05 9.44
C LYS A 110 12.63 -8.59 8.18
N GLN A 111 12.77 -9.92 8.12
CA GLN A 111 13.30 -10.63 6.95
C GLN A 111 12.68 -10.19 5.61
N ASP A 112 11.36 -9.98 5.58
CA ASP A 112 10.66 -9.53 4.36
C ASP A 112 11.06 -8.12 3.91
N CYS A 113 11.42 -7.24 4.84
CA CYS A 113 11.89 -5.90 4.52
C CYS A 113 13.23 -5.97 3.77
N LEU A 114 14.14 -6.82 4.24
CA LEU A 114 15.43 -7.06 3.58
C LEU A 114 15.24 -7.69 2.19
N ARG A 115 14.39 -8.72 2.09
CA ARG A 115 14.07 -9.37 0.80
C ARG A 115 13.54 -8.37 -0.22
N ARG A 116 12.56 -7.54 0.16
CA ARG A 116 11.95 -6.54 -0.74
C ARG A 116 12.94 -5.44 -1.12
N ALA A 117 13.79 -5.00 -0.20
CA ALA A 117 14.82 -4.00 -0.48
C ALA A 117 15.84 -4.52 -1.50
N LEU A 118 16.31 -5.76 -1.35
CA LEU A 118 17.23 -6.40 -2.28
C LEU A 118 16.58 -6.68 -3.64
N GLN A 119 15.32 -7.14 -3.67
CA GLN A 119 14.57 -7.32 -4.92
C GLN A 119 14.42 -6.01 -5.70
N LYS A 120 14.17 -4.89 -5.01
CA LYS A 120 14.08 -3.56 -5.65
C LYS A 120 15.40 -3.14 -6.30
N ARG A 121 16.53 -3.61 -5.79
CA ARG A 121 17.89 -3.40 -6.33
C ARG A 121 18.26 -4.40 -7.43
N GLY A 122 17.40 -5.36 -7.74
CA GLY A 122 17.63 -6.37 -8.77
C GLY A 122 18.28 -7.67 -8.25
N TYR A 123 18.51 -7.79 -6.95
CA TYR A 123 19.02 -9.04 -6.36
C TYR A 123 17.88 -10.05 -6.21
N THR A 124 17.80 -10.98 -7.16
CA THR A 124 16.99 -12.19 -7.04
C THR A 124 17.90 -13.34 -6.64
N ARG A 125 17.78 -13.82 -5.40
CA ARG A 125 18.39 -15.10 -5.05
C ARG A 125 17.66 -16.19 -5.81
N GLN A 126 18.37 -16.88 -6.70
CA GLN A 126 17.91 -18.16 -7.20
C GLN A 126 17.71 -19.05 -5.98
N ALA A 127 16.47 -19.47 -5.73
CA ALA A 127 16.22 -20.48 -4.73
C ALA A 127 17.07 -21.68 -5.14
N THR A 128 17.99 -22.12 -4.28
CA THR A 128 18.44 -23.51 -4.32
C THR A 128 17.17 -24.33 -4.37
N SER A 129 16.93 -24.99 -5.50
CA SER A 129 15.77 -25.83 -5.77
C SER A 129 15.48 -26.64 -4.51
N MET A 130 14.46 -26.25 -3.75
CA MET A 130 13.97 -27.11 -2.67
C MET A 130 13.42 -28.33 -3.42
N PRO A 131 13.95 -29.55 -3.20
CA PRO A 131 13.29 -30.72 -3.75
C PRO A 131 11.87 -30.70 -3.21
N ASN A 132 10.90 -30.69 -4.12
CA ASN A 132 9.48 -30.72 -3.82
C ASN A 132 9.23 -31.78 -2.75
N PHE A 133 8.97 -31.37 -1.50
CA PHE A 133 8.31 -32.25 -0.55
C PHE A 133 6.84 -32.26 -0.94
N ARG A 134 6.55 -33.08 -1.96
CA ARG A 134 5.20 -33.39 -2.41
C ARG A 134 4.56 -34.14 -1.25
N SER A 135 3.72 -33.44 -0.48
CA SER A 135 2.89 -34.05 0.55
C SER A 135 1.93 -35.04 -0.12
N SER A 136 2.36 -36.30 -0.26
CA SER A 136 1.48 -37.41 -0.59
C SER A 136 0.54 -37.66 0.57
N LYS A 137 -0.64 -37.04 0.52
CA LYS A 137 -1.85 -37.55 1.17
C LYS A 137 -2.99 -37.44 0.17
N ARG A 138 -3.09 -38.46 -0.68
CA ARG A 138 -4.38 -38.94 -1.21
C ARG A 138 -4.52 -40.36 -0.70
N SER A 139 -5.28 -40.51 0.37
CA SER A 139 -5.83 -41.79 0.80
C SER A 139 -7.32 -41.57 0.98
N ASP A 140 -8.05 -41.63 -0.13
CA ASP A 140 -9.47 -41.95 -0.08
C ASP A 140 -9.63 -43.27 -0.83
N LEU A 141 -9.74 -44.32 -0.02
CA LEU A 141 -10.27 -45.62 -0.39
C LEU A 141 -11.72 -45.42 -0.82
N VAL A 142 -12.01 -45.63 -2.10
CA VAL A 142 -13.31 -46.17 -2.49
C VAL A 142 -13.03 -47.39 -3.35
N SER A 143 -13.14 -48.53 -2.68
CA SER A 143 -13.28 -49.86 -3.25
C SER A 143 -14.48 -49.89 -4.21
N PHE A 144 -14.21 -49.86 -5.51
CA PHE A 144 -15.17 -50.27 -6.53
C PHE A 144 -14.93 -51.75 -6.83
N VAL A 145 -15.68 -52.61 -6.15
CA VAL A 145 -15.75 -54.03 -6.44
C VAL A 145 -16.72 -54.22 -7.61
N GLY A 146 -16.27 -54.90 -8.67
CA GLY A 146 -17.17 -55.65 -9.55
C GLY A 146 -17.31 -55.18 -11.00
N LEU A 147 -16.38 -55.61 -11.86
CA LEU A 147 -16.69 -56.19 -13.19
C LEU A 147 -16.29 -57.69 -13.10
N PRO A 148 -16.69 -58.62 -13.99
CA PRO A 148 -17.30 -58.46 -15.33
C PRO A 148 -18.45 -59.47 -15.63
N GLY A 149 -19.04 -59.39 -16.83
CA GLY A 149 -19.96 -60.43 -17.31
C GLY A 149 -20.43 -60.21 -18.75
N LEU A 150 -19.56 -60.54 -19.70
CA LEU A 150 -19.82 -60.68 -21.14
C LEU A 150 -20.84 -61.81 -21.39
N GLY A 151 -21.77 -61.65 -22.33
CA GLY A 151 -22.65 -62.73 -22.77
C GLY A 151 -23.42 -62.38 -24.05
N ASP A 152 -22.96 -62.97 -25.16
CA ASP A 152 -23.52 -62.98 -26.51
C ASP A 152 -25.01 -63.33 -26.63
N MET A 153 -25.68 -62.67 -27.60
CA MET A 153 -26.64 -63.15 -28.63
C MET A 153 -27.73 -62.12 -28.93
#